data_AF-A0A2N5M1I0-F1
#
_entry.id   AF-A0A2N5M1I0-F1
#
_cell.length_a   1.000
_cell.length_b   1.000
_cell.length_c   1.000
_cell.angle_alpha   90.00
_cell.angle_beta   90.00
_cell.angle_gamma   90.00
#
_symmetry.space_group_name_H-M   'P 1'
#
loop_
_entity.id
_entity.type
_entity.pdbx_description
1 polymer ?
#
loop_
_entity_poly.entity_id
_entity_poly.type
_entity_poly.pdbx_seq_one_letter_code
_entity_poly.pdbx_strand_id
1 'polypeptide(L)'
;MKFMIASFLKEKGISYYVLEETLYFQCLFCYQKAEMDYYTSAWHCTKCPENGTMFNLIQTTKDESQPTAEGPKKIYNPKIEIYKIKKLFMLLIKENENTSSEKKLAQLFEKVLDLIEEVNL
;
A
#
# COMPACT_ATOMS: atom_id res chain seq x y z
N MET A 1 20.13 2.32 3.20
CA MET A 1 19.44 1.47 2.21
C MET A 1 17.99 1.90 1.97
N LYS A 2 17.16 2.02 3.01
CA LYS A 2 15.74 2.44 2.96
C LYS A 2 15.43 3.62 2.02
N PHE A 3 16.14 4.74 2.14
CA PHE A 3 15.94 5.91 1.28
C PHE A 3 16.27 5.65 -0.20
N MET A 4 17.28 4.84 -0.50
CA MET A 4 17.64 4.52 -1.88
C MET A 4 16.54 3.70 -2.58
N ILE A 5 16.01 2.68 -1.89
CA ILE A 5 14.92 1.85 -2.41
C ILE A 5 13.67 2.70 -2.66
N ALA A 6 13.26 3.50 -1.67
CA ALA A 6 12.10 4.37 -1.79
C ALA A 6 12.25 5.40 -2.93
N SER A 7 13.43 5.99 -3.09
CA SER A 7 13.73 6.94 -4.17
C SER A 7 13.65 6.28 -5.55
N PHE A 8 14.23 5.10 -5.72
CA PHE A 8 14.16 4.34 -6.97
C PHE A 8 12.72 3.99 -7.34
N LEU A 9 11.94 3.44 -6.40
CA LEU A 9 10.55 3.06 -6.68
C LEU A 9 9.72 4.30 -7.05
N LYS A 10 9.97 5.43 -6.38
CA LYS A 10 9.34 6.71 -6.72
C LYS A 10 9.75 7.20 -8.12
N GLU A 11 11.04 7.14 -8.45
CA GLU A 11 11.58 7.52 -9.76
C GLU A 11 10.93 6.70 -10.88
N LYS A 12 10.77 5.39 -10.66
CA LYS A 12 10.15 4.46 -11.60
C LYS A 12 8.62 4.48 -11.60
N GLY A 13 7.99 5.33 -10.79
CA GLY A 13 6.52 5.39 -10.68
C GLY A 13 5.88 4.12 -10.10
N ILE A 14 6.66 3.29 -9.41
CA ILE A 14 6.20 2.04 -8.81
C ILE A 14 5.48 2.35 -7.51
N SER A 15 4.23 1.88 -7.37
CA SER A 15 3.46 2.07 -6.15
C SER A 15 4.09 1.27 -4.99
N TYR A 16 4.31 1.93 -3.86
CA TYR A 16 4.88 1.30 -2.66
C TYR A 16 4.32 1.89 -1.36
N TYR A 17 4.45 1.14 -0.27
CA TYR A 17 4.24 1.61 1.10
C TYR A 17 5.16 0.90 2.07
N VAL A 18 5.23 1.41 3.29
CA VAL A 18 6.13 0.90 4.33
C VAL A 18 5.33 0.56 5.58
N LEU A 19 5.56 -0.66 6.08
CA LEU A 19 5.06 -1.13 7.35
C LEU A 19 6.26 -1.76 8.09
N GLU A 20 6.59 -1.19 9.25
CA GLU A 20 7.75 -1.60 10.05
C GLU A 20 9.07 -1.59 9.24
N GLU A 21 9.74 -2.75 9.17
CA GLU A 21 11.00 -2.99 8.48
C GLU A 21 10.82 -3.54 7.06
N THR A 22 9.57 -3.69 6.62
CA THR A 22 9.21 -4.23 5.31
C THR A 22 8.67 -3.14 4.39
N LEU A 23 9.24 -3.08 3.18
CA LEU A 23 8.73 -2.30 2.08
C LEU A 23 7.84 -3.18 1.21
N TYR A 24 6.64 -2.71 0.94
CA TYR A 24 5.70 -3.36 0.03
C TYR A 24 5.64 -2.57 -1.26
N PHE A 25 5.75 -3.22 -2.41
CA PHE A 25 5.71 -2.57 -3.71
C PHE A 25 4.97 -3.40 -4.75
N GLN A 26 4.67 -2.80 -5.90
CA GLN A 26 4.14 -3.52 -7.03
C GLN A 26 5.22 -4.38 -7.69
N CYS A 27 4.99 -5.70 -7.76
CA CYS A 27 5.81 -6.61 -8.54
C CYS A 27 5.81 -6.17 -10.02
N LEU A 28 7.01 -6.08 -10.61
CA LEU A 28 7.19 -5.65 -12.00
C LEU A 28 6.70 -6.68 -13.03
N PHE A 29 6.55 -7.95 -12.61
CA PHE A 29 6.24 -9.06 -13.52
C PHE A 29 4.75 -9.39 -13.55
N CYS A 30 4.10 -9.44 -12.39
CA CYS A 30 2.68 -9.82 -12.29
C CYS A 30 1.78 -8.73 -11.71
N TYR A 31 2.33 -7.53 -11.41
CA TYR A 31 1.63 -6.36 -10.88
C TYR A 31 0.95 -6.55 -9.51
N GLN A 32 1.19 -7.68 -8.83
CA GLN A 32 0.70 -7.98 -7.49
C GLN A 32 1.66 -7.46 -6.43
N LYS A 33 1.29 -7.61 -5.15
CA LYS A 33 2.12 -7.16 -4.02
C LYS A 33 3.42 -7.97 -3.92
N ALA A 34 4.55 -7.28 -3.85
CA ALA A 34 5.85 -7.81 -3.48
C ALA A 34 6.31 -7.19 -2.16
N GLU A 35 7.13 -7.92 -1.43
CA GLU A 35 7.63 -7.57 -0.10
C GLU A 35 9.15 -7.53 -0.15
N MET A 36 9.76 -6.51 0.45
CA MET A 36 11.21 -6.31 0.47
C MET A 36 11.68 -5.96 1.88
N ASP A 37 12.70 -6.66 2.35
CA ASP A 37 13.39 -6.35 3.59
C ASP A 37 14.41 -5.21 3.38
N TYR A 38 14.40 -4.19 4.23
CA TYR A 38 15.25 -3.01 4.05
C TYR A 38 16.74 -3.24 4.28
N TYR A 39 17.09 -4.21 5.12
CA TYR A 39 18.47 -4.46 5.53
C TYR A 39 19.20 -5.28 4.47
N THR A 40 18.54 -6.31 3.98
CA THR A 40 19.06 -7.25 2.98
C THR A 40 18.79 -6.80 1.55
N SER A 41 17.80 -5.93 1.35
CA SER A 41 17.23 -5.56 0.04
C SER A 41 16.64 -6.75 -0.73
N ALA A 42 16.51 -7.91 -0.08
CA ALA A 42 15.90 -9.09 -0.65
C ALA A 42 14.39 -8.85 -0.76
N TRP A 43 13.81 -9.25 -1.88
CA TRP A 43 12.40 -9.15 -2.15
C TRP A 43 11.86 -10.43 -2.77
N HIS A 44 10.55 -10.63 -2.59
CA HIS A 44 9.81 -11.69 -3.24
C HIS A 44 8.39 -11.21 -3.57
N CYS A 45 7.82 -11.73 -4.64
CA CYS A 45 6.42 -11.52 -4.95
C CYS A 45 5.54 -12.50 -4.17
N THR A 46 4.38 -12.02 -3.69
CA THR A 46 3.41 -12.87 -2.96
C THR A 46 2.53 -13.72 -3.89
N LYS A 47 2.64 -13.56 -5.21
CA LYS A 47 1.74 -14.18 -6.20
C LYS A 47 2.44 -14.87 -7.37
N CYS A 48 3.63 -14.44 -7.76
CA CYS A 48 4.42 -15.10 -8.80
C CYS A 48 5.76 -15.58 -8.20
N PRO A 49 6.50 -16.49 -8.86
CA PRO A 49 7.74 -17.03 -8.32
C PRO A 49 8.91 -16.04 -8.32
N GLU A 50 8.70 -14.81 -8.82
CA GLU A 50 9.75 -13.80 -8.96
C GLU A 50 10.22 -13.29 -7.61
N ASN A 51 11.54 -13.21 -7.47
CA ASN A 51 12.24 -12.78 -6.28
C ASN A 51 13.65 -12.29 -6.65
N GLY A 52 14.34 -11.65 -5.71
CA GLY A 52 15.72 -11.22 -5.90
C GLY A 52 16.13 -10.16 -4.90
N THR A 53 17.02 -9.27 -5.33
CA THR A 53 17.47 -8.12 -4.55
C THR A 53 17.08 -6.82 -5.25
N MET A 54 17.28 -5.70 -4.57
CA MET A 54 17.15 -4.37 -5.18
C MET A 54 18.00 -4.22 -6.45
N PHE A 55 19.19 -4.83 -6.48
CA PHE A 55 20.06 -4.81 -7.66
C PHE A 55 19.38 -5.47 -8.88
N ASN A 56 18.70 -6.60 -8.66
CA ASN A 56 17.95 -7.27 -9.72
C ASN A 56 16.84 -6.37 -10.29
N LEU A 57 16.09 -5.65 -9.43
CA LEU A 57 15.05 -4.70 -9.89
C LEU A 57 15.64 -3.55 -10.71
N ILE A 58 16.79 -3.02 -10.30
CA ILE A 58 17.47 -1.97 -11.04
C ILE A 58 17.89 -2.46 -12.43
N GLN A 59 18.35 -3.71 -12.55
CA GLN A 59 18.69 -4.31 -13.85
C GLN A 59 17.45 -4.48 -14.72
N THR A 60 16.38 -5.09 -14.20
CA THR A 60 15.13 -5.30 -14.94
C THR A 60 14.57 -3.98 -15.49
N THR A 61 14.59 -2.90 -14.69
CA THR A 61 14.09 -1.58 -15.13
C THR A 61 15.04 -0.77 -16.02
N LYS A 62 16.27 -1.25 -16.24
CA LYS A 62 17.23 -0.67 -17.21
C LYS A 62 17.07 -1.31 -18.58
N ASP A 63 16.76 -2.61 -18.62
CA ASP A 63 16.66 -3.38 -19.86
C ASP A 63 15.29 -3.20 -20.54
N GLU A 64 14.25 -2.84 -19.79
CA GLU A 64 12.93 -2.55 -20.35
C GLU A 64 12.84 -1.10 -20.89
N SER A 65 12.92 -0.96 -22.22
CA SER A 65 12.50 0.24 -22.93
C SER A 65 10.97 0.34 -22.92
N GLN A 66 10.45 1.12 -21.97
CA GLN A 66 9.06 1.57 -21.81
C GLN A 66 8.13 0.69 -20.95
N PRO A 67 7.33 1.33 -20.05
CA PRO A 67 6.27 0.65 -19.34
C PRO A 67 5.18 0.20 -20.32
N THR A 68 4.80 -1.07 -20.23
CA THR A 68 3.59 -1.63 -20.84
C THR A 68 2.40 -0.70 -20.63
N ALA A 69 1.56 -0.52 -21.65
CA ALA A 69 0.47 0.45 -21.74
C ALA A 69 -0.58 0.43 -20.61
N GLU A 70 -0.55 -0.57 -19.71
CA GLU A 70 -1.24 -0.52 -18.44
C GLU A 70 -0.37 0.21 -17.42
N GLY A 71 -0.64 1.50 -17.21
CA GLY A 71 0.05 2.31 -16.21
C GLY A 71 0.05 1.66 -14.81
N PRO A 72 0.94 2.10 -13.90
CA PRO A 72 1.17 1.45 -12.62
C PRO A 72 -0.15 1.26 -11.86
N LYS A 73 -0.61 0.01 -11.73
CA LYS A 73 -1.79 -0.30 -10.91
C LYS A 73 -1.42 -0.01 -9.45
N LYS A 74 -2.18 0.85 -8.77
CA LYS A 74 -1.91 1.16 -7.36
C LYS A 74 -2.03 -0.12 -6.54
N ILE A 75 -1.01 -0.47 -5.77
CA ILE A 75 -1.13 -1.55 -4.80
C ILE A 75 -2.03 -1.11 -3.65
N TYR A 76 -2.72 -2.08 -3.06
CA TYR A 76 -3.48 -1.84 -1.84
C TYR A 76 -2.55 -1.34 -0.73
N ASN A 77 -2.80 -0.13 -0.23
CA ASN A 77 -2.07 0.46 0.89
C ASN A 77 -3.04 0.58 2.08
N PRO A 78 -2.89 -0.26 3.13
CA PRO A 78 -3.81 -0.28 4.26
C PRO A 78 -4.00 1.09 4.90
N LYS A 79 -2.92 1.89 5.05
CA LYS A 79 -2.97 3.21 5.67
C LYS A 79 -3.84 4.19 4.87
N ILE A 80 -3.77 4.12 3.53
CA ILE A 80 -4.59 4.96 2.64
C ILE A 80 -6.05 4.54 2.72
N GLU A 81 -6.34 3.24 2.73
CA GLU A 81 -7.72 2.76 2.79
C GLU A 81 -8.38 3.06 4.15
N ILE A 82 -7.67 2.88 5.26
CA ILE A 82 -8.13 3.28 6.60
C ILE A 82 -8.44 4.78 6.62
N TYR A 83 -7.56 5.62 6.06
CA TYR A 83 -7.80 7.06 5.97
C TYR A 83 -9.07 7.38 5.16
N LYS A 84 -9.29 6.72 4.01
CA LYS A 84 -10.51 6.89 3.21
C LYS A 84 -11.77 6.49 3.98
N ILE A 85 -11.73 5.36 4.69
CA ILE A 85 -12.84 4.89 5.53
C ILE A 85 -13.16 5.93 6.60
N LYS A 86 -12.16 6.40 7.36
CA LYS A 86 -12.32 7.45 8.37
C LYS A 86 -12.98 8.70 7.79
N LYS A 87 -12.50 9.17 6.64
CA LYS A 87 -13.05 10.35 5.95
C LYS A 87 -14.52 10.16 5.55
N LEU A 88 -14.89 9.00 5.03
CA LEU A 88 -16.27 8.70 4.64
C LEU A 88 -17.20 8.68 5.85
N PHE A 89 -16.80 8.07 6.96
CA PHE A 89 -17.58 8.10 8.20
C PHE A 89 -17.77 9.52 8.74
N MET A 90 -16.70 10.32 8.79
CA MET A 90 -16.80 11.72 9.23
C MET A 90 -17.77 12.53 8.36
N LEU A 91 -17.76 12.30 7.04
CA LEU A 91 -18.69 12.94 6.12
C LEU A 91 -20.13 12.51 6.41
N LEU A 92 -20.38 11.20 6.51
CA LEU A 92 -21.72 10.65 6.77
C LEU A 92 -22.29 11.11 8.12
N ILE A 93 -21.47 11.17 9.17
CA ILE A 93 -21.89 11.67 10.49
C ILE A 93 -22.30 13.14 10.36
N LYS A 94 -21.49 13.96 9.69
CA LYS A 94 -21.77 15.38 9.46
C LYS A 94 -23.03 15.61 8.63
N GLU A 95 -23.24 14.82 7.58
CA GLU A 95 -24.44 14.89 6.73
C GLU A 95 -25.72 14.48 7.47
N ASN A 96 -25.59 13.72 8.55
CA ASN A 96 -26.69 13.22 9.37
C ASN A 96 -26.78 13.91 10.75
N GLU A 97 -26.15 15.07 10.92
CA GLU A 97 -26.13 15.81 12.18
C GLU A 97 -27.54 16.12 12.70
N ASN A 98 -27.77 15.95 14.00
CA ASN A 98 -29.07 16.10 14.68
C ASN A 98 -30.15 15.10 14.24
N THR A 99 -29.78 14.01 13.56
CA THR A 99 -30.71 12.92 13.21
C THR A 99 -30.53 11.72 14.13
N SER A 100 -31.53 10.84 14.16
CA SER A 100 -31.41 9.55 14.87
C SER A 100 -30.29 8.63 14.33
N SER A 101 -29.82 8.89 13.11
CA SER A 101 -28.76 8.13 12.45
C SER A 101 -27.36 8.54 12.91
N GLU A 102 -27.16 9.79 13.34
CA GLU A 102 -25.85 10.32 13.76
C GLU A 102 -25.19 9.42 14.82
N LYS A 103 -25.93 9.15 15.90
CA LYS A 103 -25.43 8.33 17.02
C LYS A 103 -25.10 6.90 16.58
N LYS A 104 -25.90 6.32 15.67
CA LYS A 104 -25.65 4.96 15.15
C LYS A 104 -24.40 4.92 14.26
N LEU A 105 -24.21 5.95 13.42
CA LEU A 105 -23.04 6.08 12.57
C LEU A 105 -21.76 6.29 13.39
N ALA A 106 -21.81 7.13 14.43
CA ALA A 106 -20.70 7.30 15.37
C ALA A 106 -20.35 5.99 16.07
N GLN A 107 -21.34 5.25 16.58
CA GLN A 107 -21.11 3.94 17.19
C GLN A 107 -20.53 2.91 16.22
N LEU A 108 -21.00 2.89 14.97
CA LEU A 108 -20.45 2.00 13.95
C LEU A 108 -19.01 2.40 13.60
N PHE A 109 -18.72 3.70 13.55
CA PHE A 109 -17.39 4.20 13.28
C PHE A 109 -16.39 3.72 14.34
N GLU A 110 -16.70 3.91 15.62
CA GLU A 110 -15.86 3.42 16.73
C GLU A 110 -15.61 1.91 16.63
N LYS A 111 -16.64 1.09 16.40
CA LYS A 111 -16.47 -0.36 16.20
C LYS A 111 -15.55 -0.72 15.04
N VAL A 112 -15.62 0.04 13.95
CA VAL A 112 -14.71 -0.16 12.80
C VAL A 112 -13.28 0.21 13.18
N LEU A 113 -13.08 1.25 14.01
CA LEU A 113 -11.75 1.62 14.50
C LEU A 113 -11.17 0.53 15.41
N ASP A 114 -11.96 0.00 16.34
CA ASP A 114 -11.55 -1.10 17.22
C ASP A 114 -11.07 -2.31 16.40
N LEU A 115 -11.86 -2.72 15.40
CA LEU A 115 -11.51 -3.83 14.52
C LEU A 115 -10.24 -3.58 13.70
N ILE A 116 -9.98 -2.33 13.30
CA ILE A 116 -8.76 -1.97 12.58
C ILE A 116 -7.56 -2.07 13.52
N GLU A 117 -7.69 -1.66 14.78
CA GLU A 117 -6.60 -1.73 15.76
C GLU A 117 -6.26 -3.18 16.14
N GLU A 118 -7.27 -4.05 16.32
CA GLU A 118 -7.07 -5.47 16.62
C GLU A 118 -6.34 -6.25 15.51
N VAL A 119 -6.50 -5.86 14.23
CA VAL A 119 -5.87 -6.54 13.08
C VAL A 119 -4.44 -6.05 12.82
N ASN A 120 -4.02 -4.93 13.40
CA ASN A 120 -2.68 -4.35 13.24
C ASN A 120 -1.72 -4.70 14.41
N LEU A 121 -2.09 -5.65 15.27
CA LEU A 121 -1.25 -6.29 16.30
C LEU A 121 -0.76 -7.67 15.83
#